data_AF-A0A1Z5KBS1-F1
#
_entry.id   AF-A0A1Z5KBS1-F1
#
_cell.length_a   1.000
_cell.length_b   1.000
_cell.length_c   1.000
_cell.angle_alpha   90.00
_cell.angle_beta   90.00
_cell.angle_gamma   90.00
#
_symmetry.space_group_name_H-M   'P 1'
#
loop_
_entity.id
_entity.type
_entity.pdbx_description
1 polymer ?
#
loop_
_entity_poly.entity_id
_entity_poly.type
_entity_poly.pdbx_seq_one_letter_code
_entity_poly.pdbx_strand_id
1 'polypeptide(L)'
;MSYEVPDFKQPIFESELKPTLRTKFRVLCKEVYEWDEIYHESPKDDAAALHRKIRKEVKAHPIFARTLFQDDMTGHLLLLELLIDNVGSVSYETIQFLIKMNPHSLLWKGEDDDDDDDEDEVEDDDNSDDDVFLIIHELVDTEWGCKMLPWIAQHYPWVFQHKACQEAPPHFEMLSEYVNGYCDLETAQNFYKVYPQGLREKLRGAHPLTAILRGRRVPDADFFIWMAREYPEAVCSGTHSVLHDLCASLSSRNEYKEECTPNMTKILHFLISEHPNLLLKEGYGGSTPIQWLARSCNRPPVQEMIILILKVCPQCVQAKPYCWLPQLLNVPFIEQVYPLVMNELEIDRDMSILDHVSKNLEKAAVLSTYHCNPTNTNDNSHVTSSFLGSLSEVYRSWAELRRDSLSKQKQLIQENITQVCLSLEGDDVSDESEEDFDEDSSDDGSVFMLFYGDDFTDEDSDDDDSEESDDDDYDSDDDDSDRSDDDFDSEDESSGEDTDDGCVFVIRYGEDYDESEEDDDDSVEGSSFDDD
;
A
#
# COMPACT_ATOMS: atom_id res chain seq x y z
N MET A 1 4.86 25.13 -9.80
CA MET A 1 6.08 25.64 -10.43
C MET A 1 6.27 24.80 -11.68
N SER A 2 6.13 25.37 -12.88
CA SER A 2 6.42 24.65 -14.13
C SER A 2 7.94 24.49 -14.20
N TYR A 3 8.43 23.28 -13.93
CA TYR A 3 9.84 22.96 -14.12
C TYR A 3 10.03 22.75 -15.62
N GLU A 4 10.64 23.72 -16.30
CA GLU A 4 11.14 23.50 -17.66
C GLU A 4 12.15 22.35 -17.58
N VAL A 5 11.83 21.21 -18.22
CA VAL A 5 12.78 20.11 -18.39
C VAL A 5 13.95 20.66 -19.20
N PRO A 6 15.18 20.66 -18.67
CA PRO A 6 16.33 21.20 -19.39
C PRO A 6 16.56 20.42 -20.70
N ASP A 7 17.17 21.07 -21.69
CA ASP A 7 17.53 20.42 -22.97
C ASP A 7 18.32 19.13 -22.71
N PHE A 8 17.73 17.99 -23.10
CA PHE A 8 18.34 16.68 -22.97
C PHE A 8 19.65 16.62 -23.76
N LYS A 9 20.75 16.40 -23.05
CA LYS A 9 22.08 16.24 -23.66
C LYS A 9 22.41 14.76 -23.71
N GLN A 10 22.59 14.24 -24.91
CA GLN A 10 23.03 12.86 -25.10
C GLN A 10 24.44 12.63 -24.52
N PRO A 11 24.72 11.40 -24.06
CA PRO A 11 26.08 10.97 -23.75
C PRO A 11 26.97 11.09 -24.99
N ILE A 12 28.28 11.22 -24.77
CA ILE A 12 29.28 11.23 -25.84
C ILE A 12 30.33 10.17 -25.58
N PHE A 13 30.83 9.53 -26.63
CA PHE A 13 31.92 8.59 -26.47
C PHE A 13 33.24 9.33 -26.27
N GLU A 14 34.15 8.79 -25.46
CA GLU A 14 35.47 9.39 -25.29
C GLU A 14 36.30 9.44 -26.60
N SER A 15 35.93 8.64 -27.59
CA SER A 15 36.49 8.65 -28.95
C SER A 15 36.20 9.97 -29.70
N GLU A 16 35.11 10.65 -29.34
CA GLU A 16 34.71 11.95 -29.89
C GLU A 16 35.46 13.13 -29.23
N LEU A 17 36.12 12.89 -28.09
CA LEU A 17 36.92 13.91 -27.45
C LEU A 17 38.20 14.23 -28.24
N LYS A 18 38.63 15.49 -28.16
CA LYS A 18 39.96 15.88 -28.64
C LYS A 18 41.02 15.04 -27.94
N PRO A 19 42.12 14.62 -28.61
CA PRO A 19 43.10 13.70 -28.04
C PRO A 19 43.63 14.12 -26.66
N THR A 20 43.84 15.42 -26.44
CA THR A 20 44.30 15.97 -25.15
C THR A 20 43.25 15.86 -24.04
N LEU A 21 41.97 16.00 -24.37
CA LEU A 21 40.86 15.83 -23.43
C LEU A 21 40.60 14.34 -23.15
N ARG A 22 40.66 13.50 -24.18
CA ARG A 22 40.55 12.04 -24.03
C ARG A 22 41.61 11.49 -23.07
N THR A 23 42.88 11.86 -23.26
CA THR A 23 43.96 11.43 -22.35
C THR A 23 43.71 11.89 -20.92
N LYS A 24 43.21 13.13 -20.72
CA LYS A 24 42.88 13.62 -19.37
C LYS A 24 41.71 12.87 -18.74
N PHE A 25 40.67 12.58 -19.52
CA PHE A 25 39.49 11.86 -19.07
C PHE A 25 39.85 10.43 -18.67
N ARG A 26 40.58 9.70 -19.52
CA ARG A 26 41.07 8.35 -19.20
C ARG A 26 41.92 8.30 -17.93
N VAL A 27 42.82 9.27 -17.74
CA VAL A 27 43.62 9.35 -16.50
C VAL A 27 42.72 9.58 -15.29
N LEU A 28 41.65 10.37 -15.44
CA LEU A 28 40.70 10.62 -14.36
C LEU A 28 39.88 9.37 -14.02
N CYS A 29 39.31 8.69 -15.02
CA CYS A 29 38.51 7.47 -14.82
C CYS A 29 39.37 6.34 -14.23
N LYS A 30 40.57 6.15 -14.78
CA LYS A 30 41.52 5.15 -14.26
C LYS A 30 41.87 5.38 -12.79
N GLU A 31 42.04 6.63 -12.36
CA GLU A 31 42.31 6.94 -10.95
C GLU A 31 41.11 6.70 -10.03
N VAL A 32 39.88 6.75 -10.57
CA VAL A 32 38.67 6.34 -9.84
C VAL A 32 38.57 4.83 -9.76
N TYR A 33 38.85 4.13 -10.87
CA TYR A 33 38.83 2.67 -10.93
C TYR A 33 39.88 2.03 -10.01
N GLU A 34 41.13 2.49 -10.07
CA GLU A 34 42.23 2.03 -9.21
C GLU A 34 42.01 2.39 -7.72
N TRP A 35 40.96 3.14 -7.39
CA TRP A 35 40.67 3.52 -6.01
C TRP A 35 40.28 2.31 -5.15
N ASP A 36 39.43 1.43 -5.68
CA ASP A 36 38.95 0.25 -4.98
C ASP A 36 40.10 -0.74 -4.70
N GLU A 37 40.92 -1.01 -5.72
CA GLU A 37 42.06 -1.92 -5.64
C GLU A 37 43.12 -1.51 -4.60
N ILE A 38 43.30 -0.20 -4.36
CA ILE A 38 44.43 0.31 -3.57
C ILE A 38 44.06 0.51 -2.09
N TYR A 39 42.78 0.71 -1.75
CA TYR A 39 42.43 1.34 -0.47
C TYR A 39 41.36 0.62 0.36
N HIS A 40 41.49 -0.69 0.55
CA HIS A 40 40.64 -1.46 1.48
C HIS A 40 40.78 -1.06 2.97
N GLU A 41 41.82 -0.30 3.38
CA GLU A 41 42.09 0.01 4.80
C GLU A 41 42.11 1.51 5.18
N SER A 42 41.36 2.35 4.47
CA SER A 42 41.06 3.78 4.76
C SER A 42 42.06 4.85 4.28
N PRO A 43 41.60 5.81 3.44
CA PRO A 43 42.38 7.01 3.17
C PRO A 43 41.50 8.28 3.00
N LYS A 44 40.90 8.81 4.07
CA LYS A 44 40.07 10.05 3.99
C LYS A 44 40.79 11.22 3.31
N ASP A 45 42.11 11.34 3.49
CA ASP A 45 42.91 12.40 2.89
C ASP A 45 43.12 12.23 1.38
N ASP A 46 43.28 10.98 0.90
CA ASP A 46 43.43 10.70 -0.51
C ASP A 46 42.08 10.85 -1.23
N ALA A 47 40.95 10.54 -0.57
CA ALA A 47 39.62 10.74 -1.14
C ALA A 47 39.33 12.23 -1.36
N ALA A 48 39.77 13.08 -0.41
CA ALA A 48 39.72 14.53 -0.56
C ALA A 48 40.65 15.04 -1.69
N ALA A 49 41.76 14.35 -1.97
CA ALA A 49 42.62 14.66 -3.11
C ALA A 49 41.95 14.30 -4.44
N LEU A 50 41.36 13.09 -4.54
CA LEU A 50 40.60 12.63 -5.69
C LEU A 50 39.40 13.56 -5.96
N HIS A 51 38.61 13.88 -4.94
CA HIS A 51 37.50 14.84 -5.03
C HIS A 51 37.93 16.20 -5.58
N ARG A 52 39.02 16.78 -5.04
CA ARG A 52 39.54 18.07 -5.53
C ARG A 52 39.98 18.00 -6.99
N LYS A 53 40.59 16.87 -7.39
CA LYS A 53 41.05 16.66 -8.77
C LYS A 53 39.88 16.53 -9.74
N ILE A 54 38.90 15.67 -9.45
CA ILE A 54 37.68 15.51 -10.25
C ILE A 54 36.97 16.84 -10.39
N ARG A 55 36.70 17.54 -9.29
CA ARG A 55 36.07 18.87 -9.34
C ARG A 55 36.82 19.86 -10.19
N LYS A 56 38.15 19.88 -10.11
CA LYS A 56 38.98 20.81 -10.87
C LYS A 56 38.90 20.52 -12.37
N GLU A 57 39.07 19.25 -12.77
CA GLU A 57 39.06 18.87 -14.18
C GLU A 57 37.66 19.00 -14.79
N VAL A 58 36.61 18.57 -14.10
CA VAL A 58 35.21 18.70 -14.60
C VAL A 58 34.78 20.17 -14.67
N LYS A 59 35.18 21.04 -13.74
CA LYS A 59 34.93 22.49 -13.88
C LYS A 59 35.65 23.11 -15.07
N ALA A 60 36.87 22.66 -15.35
CA ALA A 60 37.63 23.12 -16.52
C ALA A 60 37.06 22.54 -17.83
N HIS A 61 36.49 21.34 -17.77
CA HIS A 61 36.00 20.58 -18.90
C HIS A 61 34.63 19.92 -18.58
N PRO A 62 33.52 20.70 -18.58
CA PRO A 62 32.19 20.18 -18.21
C PRO A 62 31.72 18.98 -19.04
N ILE A 63 32.29 18.83 -20.24
CA ILE A 63 32.07 17.71 -21.14
C ILE A 63 32.38 16.34 -20.49
N PHE A 64 33.26 16.29 -19.49
CA PHE A 64 33.58 15.05 -18.76
C PHE A 64 32.40 14.49 -17.96
N ALA A 65 31.43 15.32 -17.55
CA ALA A 65 30.23 14.84 -16.84
C ALA A 65 29.21 14.11 -17.75
N ARG A 66 29.51 14.03 -19.05
CA ARG A 66 28.67 13.34 -20.06
C ARG A 66 29.46 12.40 -20.98
N THR A 67 30.74 12.19 -20.69
CA THR A 67 31.59 11.34 -21.52
C THR A 67 31.55 9.91 -20.99
N LEU A 68 31.33 8.95 -21.88
CA LEU A 68 31.43 7.52 -21.62
C LEU A 68 32.90 7.08 -21.75
N PHE A 69 33.40 6.43 -20.71
CA PHE A 69 34.70 5.78 -20.66
C PHE A 69 34.55 4.36 -21.21
N GLN A 70 35.37 3.99 -22.19
CA GLN A 70 35.39 2.62 -22.68
C GLN A 70 36.30 1.80 -21.77
N ASP A 71 35.71 0.91 -21.00
CA ASP A 71 36.41 -0.14 -20.27
C ASP A 71 36.45 -1.41 -21.13
N ASP A 72 37.53 -2.19 -21.00
CA ASP A 72 37.68 -3.41 -21.80
C ASP A 72 36.87 -4.59 -21.20
N MET A 73 36.40 -4.47 -19.95
CA MET A 73 35.71 -5.53 -19.19
C MET A 73 34.23 -5.24 -18.93
N THR A 74 33.85 -3.97 -18.77
CA THR A 74 32.51 -3.56 -18.28
C THR A 74 31.82 -2.57 -19.23
N GLY A 75 32.11 -2.63 -20.52
CA GLY A 75 31.53 -1.73 -21.52
C GLY A 75 31.80 -0.22 -21.31
N HIS A 76 30.76 0.60 -21.52
CA HIS A 76 30.83 2.06 -21.52
C HIS A 76 30.32 2.71 -20.22
N LEU A 77 31.24 3.05 -19.31
CA LEU A 77 30.89 3.64 -18.01
C LEU A 77 30.96 5.16 -17.95
N LEU A 78 30.07 5.79 -17.18
CA LEU A 78 30.21 7.20 -16.82
C LEU A 78 31.16 7.42 -15.66
N LEU A 79 31.72 8.63 -15.58
CA LEU A 79 32.45 9.06 -14.37
C LEU A 79 31.56 9.07 -13.12
N LEU A 80 30.24 9.20 -13.29
CA LEU A 80 29.28 9.16 -12.18
C LEU A 80 29.15 7.74 -11.63
N GLU A 81 28.83 6.78 -12.50
CA GLU A 81 28.74 5.34 -12.27
C GLU A 81 30.04 4.79 -11.66
N LEU A 82 31.20 5.08 -12.28
CA LEU A 82 32.51 4.72 -11.71
C LEU A 82 32.69 5.17 -10.25
N LEU A 83 32.15 6.33 -9.86
CA LEU A 83 32.24 6.79 -8.47
C LEU A 83 31.22 6.11 -7.54
N ILE A 84 30.05 5.73 -8.06
CA ILE A 84 29.05 4.97 -7.32
C ILE A 84 29.64 3.60 -6.99
N ASP A 85 30.15 2.88 -8.00
CA ASP A 85 30.72 1.54 -7.87
C ASP A 85 32.01 1.49 -7.04
N ASN A 86 33.01 2.32 -7.39
CA ASN A 86 34.38 2.12 -6.91
C ASN A 86 34.74 2.96 -5.68
N VAL A 87 33.92 3.95 -5.31
CA VAL A 87 34.24 4.89 -4.21
C VAL A 87 33.10 5.04 -3.23
N GLY A 88 31.86 4.98 -3.71
CA GLY A 88 30.64 5.03 -2.92
C GLY A 88 30.59 6.23 -1.96
N SER A 89 30.23 5.94 -0.70
CA SER A 89 29.93 6.92 0.35
C SER A 89 31.03 7.97 0.60
N VAL A 90 32.31 7.64 0.35
CA VAL A 90 33.44 8.56 0.59
C VAL A 90 33.45 9.70 -0.44
N SER A 91 32.76 9.52 -1.57
CA SER A 91 32.68 10.50 -2.66
C SER A 91 31.34 11.22 -2.76
N TYR A 92 30.51 11.18 -1.71
CA TYR A 92 29.18 11.80 -1.69
C TYR A 92 29.15 13.23 -2.28
N GLU A 93 30.06 14.12 -1.88
CA GLU A 93 30.11 15.48 -2.42
C GLU A 93 30.59 15.57 -3.87
N THR A 94 31.37 14.58 -4.34
CA THR A 94 31.78 14.44 -5.74
C THR A 94 30.60 13.99 -6.61
N ILE A 95 29.90 12.94 -6.20
CA ILE A 95 28.72 12.39 -6.87
C ILE A 95 27.65 13.48 -6.97
N GLN A 96 27.32 14.12 -5.85
CA GLN A 96 26.39 15.25 -5.83
C GLN A 96 26.85 16.41 -6.74
N PHE A 97 28.17 16.64 -6.85
CA PHE A 97 28.71 17.65 -7.77
C PHE A 97 28.56 17.24 -9.24
N LEU A 98 28.76 15.97 -9.61
CA LEU A 98 28.57 15.49 -10.98
C LEU A 98 27.10 15.54 -11.40
N ILE A 99 26.18 15.13 -10.53
CA ILE A 99 24.73 15.27 -10.75
C ILE A 99 24.37 16.74 -10.98
N LYS A 100 24.96 17.68 -10.21
CA LYS A 100 24.76 19.13 -10.45
C LYS A 100 25.23 19.60 -11.81
N MET A 101 26.29 18.99 -12.35
CA MET A 101 26.85 19.36 -13.65
C MET A 101 26.04 18.77 -14.81
N ASN A 102 25.45 17.59 -14.63
CA ASN A 102 24.66 16.91 -15.63
C ASN A 102 23.61 15.98 -14.99
N PRO A 103 22.43 16.48 -14.57
CA PRO A 103 21.42 15.65 -13.93
C PRO A 103 20.78 14.61 -14.86
N HIS A 104 20.85 14.80 -16.19
CA HIS A 104 20.33 13.83 -17.17
C HIS A 104 21.07 12.49 -17.14
N SER A 105 22.30 12.44 -16.61
CA SER A 105 23.01 11.16 -16.49
C SER A 105 22.32 10.17 -15.57
N LEU A 106 21.48 10.63 -14.63
CA LEU A 106 20.67 9.75 -13.77
C LEU A 106 19.65 8.91 -14.57
N LEU A 107 19.34 9.31 -15.81
CA LEU A 107 18.37 8.66 -16.68
C LEU A 107 19.04 7.91 -17.84
N TRP A 108 20.37 7.75 -17.81
CA TRP A 108 21.05 6.92 -18.80
C TRP A 108 21.04 5.48 -18.31
N LYS A 109 20.88 4.57 -19.26
CA LYS A 109 20.95 3.13 -19.01
C LYS A 109 22.41 2.77 -18.70
N GLY A 110 22.62 1.90 -17.72
CA GLY A 110 23.83 1.09 -17.68
C GLY A 110 23.88 0.20 -18.92
N GLU A 111 25.08 -0.14 -19.37
CA GLU A 111 25.22 -1.30 -20.26
C GLU A 111 25.29 -2.51 -19.32
N ASP A 112 24.19 -3.27 -19.23
CA ASP A 112 24.20 -4.58 -18.60
C ASP A 112 24.82 -5.54 -19.63
N ASP A 113 25.98 -6.11 -19.31
CA ASP A 113 26.83 -6.93 -20.19
C ASP A 113 26.25 -8.35 -20.47
N ASP A 114 24.93 -8.54 -20.39
CA ASP A 114 24.29 -9.86 -20.50
C ASP A 114 23.94 -10.27 -21.95
N ASP A 115 24.38 -9.51 -22.96
CA ASP A 115 24.34 -9.92 -24.39
C ASP A 115 25.42 -11.01 -24.71
N ASP A 116 25.77 -11.88 -23.75
CA ASP A 116 26.46 -13.13 -24.08
C ASP A 116 25.45 -14.01 -24.83
N ASP A 117 25.49 -13.89 -26.17
CA ASP A 117 24.78 -14.63 -27.23
C ASP A 117 24.86 -16.17 -27.10
N ASP A 118 24.44 -16.76 -25.98
CA ASP A 118 24.10 -18.17 -25.90
C ASP A 118 22.70 -18.33 -26.54
N GLU A 119 22.67 -18.30 -27.89
CA GLU A 119 21.51 -18.48 -28.80
C GLU A 119 20.74 -19.82 -28.62
N ASP A 120 20.90 -20.53 -27.49
CA ASP A 120 20.34 -21.86 -27.25
C ASP A 120 19.34 -21.92 -26.06
N GLU A 121 19.03 -20.80 -25.38
CA GLU A 121 17.98 -20.79 -24.34
C GLU A 121 16.57 -20.63 -24.93
N VAL A 122 15.70 -21.54 -24.51
CA VAL A 122 14.40 -21.87 -25.09
C VAL A 122 13.43 -20.70 -24.88
N GLU A 123 12.81 -20.23 -25.95
CA GLU A 123 11.84 -19.10 -26.06
C GLU A 123 10.53 -19.25 -25.22
N ASP A 124 10.53 -19.96 -24.09
CA ASP A 124 9.30 -20.31 -23.36
C ASP A 124 9.11 -19.58 -22.01
N ASP A 125 9.98 -18.64 -21.62
CA ASP A 125 9.76 -17.77 -20.45
C ASP A 125 9.58 -16.31 -20.87
N ASP A 126 8.39 -16.03 -21.41
CA ASP A 126 7.88 -14.77 -21.98
C ASP A 126 7.80 -13.59 -20.97
N ASN A 127 8.59 -13.62 -19.88
CA ASN A 127 8.44 -12.74 -18.72
C ASN A 127 9.76 -12.26 -18.08
N SER A 128 10.92 -12.44 -18.72
CA SER A 128 12.09 -11.64 -18.35
C SER A 128 11.93 -10.25 -18.94
N ASP A 129 11.06 -9.45 -18.31
CA ASP A 129 11.13 -7.99 -18.45
C ASP A 129 12.59 -7.60 -18.15
N ASP A 130 13.37 -7.31 -19.19
CA ASP A 130 14.71 -6.71 -19.08
C ASP A 130 14.52 -5.35 -18.39
N ASP A 131 14.55 -5.39 -17.06
CA ASP A 131 14.34 -4.26 -16.17
C ASP A 131 15.49 -3.28 -16.43
N VAL A 132 15.24 -2.32 -17.31
CA VAL A 132 16.21 -1.31 -17.72
C VAL A 132 16.77 -0.59 -16.50
N PHE A 133 18.00 -0.91 -16.11
CA PHE A 133 18.62 -0.31 -14.94
C PHE A 133 19.22 1.05 -15.30
N LEU A 134 18.53 2.11 -14.85
CA LEU A 134 19.06 3.47 -14.90
C LEU A 134 20.07 3.71 -13.77
N ILE A 135 21.03 4.61 -13.99
CA ILE A 135 22.03 5.02 -12.98
C ILE A 135 21.38 5.51 -11.66
N ILE A 136 20.16 6.04 -11.70
CA ILE A 136 19.45 6.40 -10.46
C ILE A 136 19.08 5.17 -9.60
N HIS A 137 18.84 4.00 -10.18
CA HIS A 137 18.55 2.77 -9.44
C HIS A 137 19.83 2.23 -8.78
N GLU A 138 20.92 2.15 -9.55
CA GLU A 138 22.26 1.79 -9.06
C GLU A 138 22.70 2.71 -7.92
N LEU A 139 22.45 4.01 -8.06
CA LEU A 139 22.73 4.97 -6.99
C LEU A 139 22.01 4.60 -5.70
N VAL A 140 20.78 4.07 -5.75
CA VAL A 140 19.92 3.85 -4.58
C VAL A 140 20.18 2.51 -3.90
N ASP A 141 20.79 1.55 -4.60
CA ASP A 141 21.13 0.21 -4.11
C ASP A 141 22.20 0.20 -3.00
N THR A 142 22.46 1.36 -2.38
CA THR A 142 23.38 1.51 -1.28
C THR A 142 22.78 2.37 -0.16
N GLU A 143 23.14 2.08 1.10
CA GLU A 143 22.69 2.88 2.27
C GLU A 143 22.97 4.39 2.08
N TRP A 144 24.13 4.74 1.55
CA TRP A 144 24.52 6.15 1.36
C TRP A 144 23.82 6.77 0.15
N GLY A 145 23.52 5.95 -0.85
CA GLY A 145 22.74 6.26 -2.03
C GLY A 145 21.32 6.73 -1.74
N CYS A 146 20.63 6.00 -0.86
CA CYS A 146 19.31 6.37 -0.33
C CYS A 146 19.26 7.83 0.16
N LYS A 147 20.32 8.30 0.82
CA LYS A 147 20.41 9.69 1.36
C LYS A 147 20.52 10.74 0.26
N MET A 148 20.76 10.36 -1.00
CA MET A 148 20.75 11.27 -2.14
C MET A 148 19.36 11.49 -2.73
N LEU A 149 18.43 10.53 -2.63
CA LEU A 149 17.11 10.69 -3.25
C LEU A 149 16.32 11.90 -2.75
N PRO A 150 16.22 12.21 -1.45
CA PRO A 150 15.51 13.42 -1.01
C PRO A 150 16.14 14.69 -1.59
N TRP A 151 17.47 14.70 -1.73
CA TRP A 151 18.19 15.83 -2.31
C TRP A 151 17.94 15.94 -3.83
N ILE A 152 17.93 14.83 -4.57
CA ILE A 152 17.60 14.79 -6.00
C ILE A 152 16.15 15.22 -6.20
N ALA A 153 15.20 14.72 -5.42
CA ALA A 153 13.79 15.09 -5.49
C ALA A 153 13.57 16.59 -5.28
N GLN A 154 14.34 17.19 -4.37
CA GLN A 154 14.27 18.63 -4.09
C GLN A 154 14.80 19.51 -5.24
N HIS A 155 15.81 19.04 -5.98
CA HIS A 155 16.52 19.86 -6.97
C HIS A 155 16.18 19.52 -8.43
N TYR A 156 15.80 18.27 -8.69
CA TYR A 156 15.52 17.70 -10.01
C TYR A 156 14.28 16.79 -9.97
N PRO A 157 13.09 17.29 -9.55
CA PRO A 157 11.89 16.47 -9.46
C PRO A 157 11.47 15.85 -10.80
N TRP A 158 11.84 16.46 -11.93
CA TRP A 158 11.59 15.95 -13.27
C TRP A 158 12.29 14.62 -13.57
N VAL A 159 13.32 14.24 -12.80
CA VAL A 159 14.00 12.93 -12.93
C VAL A 159 13.01 11.82 -12.57
N PHE A 160 12.32 11.94 -11.43
CA PHE A 160 11.32 10.96 -11.01
C PHE A 160 10.10 10.95 -11.93
N GLN A 161 9.74 12.10 -12.50
CA GLN A 161 8.62 12.23 -13.46
C GLN A 161 8.97 11.71 -14.86
N HIS A 162 10.21 11.30 -15.10
CA HIS A 162 10.62 10.75 -16.39
C HIS A 162 9.94 9.40 -16.61
N LYS A 163 9.53 9.11 -17.86
CA LYS A 163 8.78 7.88 -18.21
C LYS A 163 9.45 6.62 -17.66
N ALA A 164 10.75 6.45 -17.90
CA ALA A 164 11.49 5.29 -17.42
C ALA A 164 11.51 5.17 -15.88
N CYS A 165 11.54 6.28 -15.14
CA CYS A 165 11.42 6.27 -13.68
C CYS A 165 9.96 6.12 -13.18
N GLN A 166 8.96 6.28 -14.04
CA GLN A 166 7.57 5.98 -13.69
C GLN A 166 7.23 4.51 -13.96
N GLU A 167 7.92 3.89 -14.93
CA GLU A 167 7.87 2.45 -15.21
C GLU A 167 8.55 1.67 -14.06
N ALA A 168 9.75 2.07 -13.66
CA ALA A 168 10.44 1.56 -12.48
C ALA A 168 10.79 2.73 -11.52
N PRO A 169 10.02 2.96 -10.45
CA PRO A 169 10.28 4.10 -9.57
C PRO A 169 11.41 3.85 -8.56
N PRO A 170 12.55 4.59 -8.62
CA PRO A 170 13.76 4.31 -7.84
C PRO A 170 13.58 4.46 -6.32
N HIS A 171 12.46 5.01 -5.87
CA HIS A 171 12.17 5.13 -4.45
C HIS A 171 11.66 3.81 -3.84
N PHE A 172 11.31 2.81 -4.64
CA PHE A 172 10.99 1.47 -4.16
C PHE A 172 12.24 0.74 -3.68
N GLU A 173 13.39 0.92 -4.35
CA GLU A 173 14.69 0.41 -3.90
C GLU A 173 15.06 1.06 -2.57
N MET A 174 14.89 2.38 -2.44
CA MET A 174 15.10 3.07 -1.16
C MET A 174 14.18 2.54 -0.05
N LEU A 175 12.93 2.21 -0.39
CA LEU A 175 12.02 1.58 0.57
C LEU A 175 12.47 0.16 0.93
N SER A 176 12.92 -0.63 -0.04
CA SER A 176 13.51 -1.96 0.18
C SER A 176 14.66 -1.87 1.18
N GLU A 177 15.58 -0.93 0.97
CA GLU A 177 16.69 -0.64 1.88
C GLU A 177 16.20 -0.20 3.27
N TYR A 178 15.13 0.59 3.35
CA TYR A 178 14.56 1.02 4.63
C TYR A 178 13.96 -0.15 5.41
N VAL A 179 13.17 -0.99 4.74
CA VAL A 179 12.53 -2.14 5.37
C VAL A 179 13.51 -3.28 5.65
N ASN A 180 14.70 -3.27 5.05
CA ASN A 180 15.78 -4.18 5.40
C ASN A 180 16.76 -3.60 6.44
N GLY A 181 16.60 -2.32 6.80
CA GLY A 181 17.36 -1.67 7.86
C GLY A 181 18.65 -0.99 7.40
N TYR A 182 18.89 -0.90 6.10
CA TYR A 182 20.02 -0.22 5.48
C TYR A 182 19.75 1.26 5.23
N CYS A 183 18.49 1.67 5.06
CA CYS A 183 18.09 3.08 5.01
C CYS A 183 17.42 3.52 6.32
N ASP A 184 17.73 4.73 6.77
CA ASP A 184 17.16 5.29 8.00
C ASP A 184 15.77 5.91 7.77
N LEU A 185 14.97 5.94 8.83
CA LEU A 185 13.60 6.45 8.80
C LEU A 185 13.52 7.93 8.38
N GLU A 186 14.49 8.75 8.79
CA GLU A 186 14.48 10.19 8.49
C GLU A 186 14.68 10.41 7.00
N THR A 187 15.56 9.64 6.36
CA THR A 187 15.79 9.65 4.92
C THR A 187 14.52 9.29 4.13
N ALA A 188 13.89 8.16 4.44
CA ALA A 188 12.65 7.73 3.78
C ALA A 188 11.51 8.76 3.98
N GLN A 189 11.33 9.27 5.20
CA GLN A 189 10.34 10.32 5.49
C GLN A 189 10.62 11.62 4.72
N ASN A 190 11.88 12.05 4.66
CA ASN A 190 12.26 13.27 3.96
C ASN A 190 12.01 13.17 2.46
N PHE A 191 12.22 11.99 1.86
CA PHE A 191 11.88 11.76 0.46
C PHE A 191 10.39 12.03 0.19
N TYR A 192 9.49 11.33 0.87
CA TYR A 192 8.05 11.47 0.62
C TYR A 192 7.48 12.85 1.03
N LYS A 193 8.11 13.56 1.96
CA LYS A 193 7.76 14.96 2.26
C LYS A 193 8.10 15.91 1.10
N VAL A 194 9.18 15.65 0.38
CA VAL A 194 9.62 16.46 -0.76
C VAL A 194 8.94 16.02 -2.06
N TYR A 195 8.67 14.72 -2.20
CA TYR A 195 8.05 14.10 -3.36
C TYR A 195 6.84 13.23 -2.97
N PRO A 196 5.71 13.86 -2.56
CA PRO A 196 4.52 13.13 -2.12
C PRO A 196 3.83 12.35 -3.26
N GLN A 197 4.09 12.71 -4.53
CA GLN A 197 3.60 11.96 -5.68
C GLN A 197 4.08 10.51 -5.69
N GLY A 198 5.28 10.22 -5.16
CA GLY A 198 5.81 8.87 -5.05
C GLY A 198 4.90 7.92 -4.25
N LEU A 199 4.06 8.42 -3.33
CA LEU A 199 3.08 7.58 -2.62
C LEU A 199 2.02 6.96 -3.55
N ARG A 200 1.81 7.56 -4.72
CA ARG A 200 0.82 7.11 -5.73
C ARG A 200 1.43 6.22 -6.80
N GLU A 201 2.75 6.25 -6.92
CA GLU A 201 3.49 5.41 -7.86
C GLU A 201 3.34 3.94 -7.45
N LYS A 202 3.44 3.04 -8.43
CA LYS A 202 3.27 1.60 -8.24
C LYS A 202 4.47 0.91 -8.86
N LEU A 203 4.98 -0.11 -8.17
CA LEU A 203 5.91 -1.07 -8.74
C LEU A 203 5.22 -2.43 -8.71
N ARG A 204 5.03 -3.04 -9.89
CA ARG A 204 4.35 -4.34 -10.05
C ARG A 204 3.00 -4.37 -9.31
N GLY A 205 2.19 -3.33 -9.51
CA GLY A 205 0.86 -3.17 -8.90
C GLY A 205 0.82 -2.73 -7.43
N ALA A 206 1.96 -2.77 -6.71
CA ALA A 206 2.02 -2.46 -5.28
C ALA A 206 2.38 -0.98 -5.02
N HIS A 207 1.69 -0.36 -4.06
CA HIS A 207 2.05 0.98 -3.57
C HIS A 207 3.17 0.92 -2.51
N PRO A 208 3.86 2.05 -2.26
CA PRO A 208 4.82 2.20 -1.16
C PRO A 208 4.31 1.72 0.20
N LEU A 209 3.02 1.91 0.46
CA LEU A 209 2.37 1.51 1.71
C LEU A 209 2.32 -0.02 1.88
N THR A 210 2.21 -0.76 0.78
CA THR A 210 2.32 -2.23 0.80
C THR A 210 3.77 -2.66 0.89
N ALA A 211 4.66 -2.00 0.13
CA ALA A 211 6.10 -2.32 0.13
C ALA A 211 6.73 -2.21 1.53
N ILE A 212 6.31 -1.23 2.34
CA ILE A 212 6.85 -1.03 3.69
C ILE A 212 6.62 -2.23 4.64
N LEU A 213 5.67 -3.11 4.33
CA LEU A 213 5.33 -4.28 5.14
C LEU A 213 6.11 -5.55 4.76
N ARG A 214 6.75 -5.57 3.59
CA ARG A 214 7.34 -6.79 3.02
C ARG A 214 8.76 -7.09 3.53
N GLY A 215 9.43 -6.12 4.15
CA GLY A 215 10.83 -6.30 4.56
C GLY A 215 11.06 -7.00 5.90
N ARG A 216 12.35 -7.10 6.28
CA ARG A 216 12.80 -7.77 7.50
C ARG A 216 12.52 -6.97 8.77
N ARG A 217 12.54 -5.64 8.67
CA ARG A 217 12.36 -4.69 9.75
C ARG A 217 10.88 -4.41 9.97
N VAL A 218 10.51 -4.35 11.25
CA VAL A 218 9.19 -3.89 11.67
C VAL A 218 8.99 -2.43 11.23
N PRO A 219 7.89 -2.10 10.53
CA PRO A 219 7.63 -0.74 10.07
C PRO A 219 7.44 0.22 11.24
N ASP A 220 7.85 1.48 11.05
CA ASP A 220 7.52 2.53 11.99
C ASP A 220 6.02 2.90 11.86
N ALA A 221 5.28 2.79 12.96
CA ALA A 221 3.84 2.97 12.93
C ALA A 221 3.42 4.40 12.62
N ASP A 222 4.14 5.41 13.11
CA ASP A 222 3.79 6.81 12.84
C ASP A 222 4.06 7.19 11.39
N PHE A 223 5.14 6.65 10.81
CA PHE A 223 5.43 6.82 9.39
C PHE A 223 4.41 6.14 8.51
N PHE A 224 4.05 4.88 8.79
CA PHE A 224 3.00 4.16 8.07
C PHE A 224 1.67 4.92 8.11
N ILE A 225 1.23 5.33 9.32
CA ILE A 225 -0.03 6.06 9.51
C ILE A 225 0.00 7.40 8.77
N TRP A 226 1.14 8.08 8.75
CA TRP A 226 1.30 9.29 7.98
C TRP A 226 1.14 9.02 6.47
N MET A 227 1.84 8.03 5.91
CA MET A 227 1.70 7.65 4.49
C MET A 227 0.25 7.30 4.12
N ALA A 228 -0.42 6.50 4.96
CA ALA A 228 -1.81 6.10 4.76
C ALA A 228 -2.78 7.30 4.80
N ARG A 229 -2.50 8.33 5.60
CA ARG A 229 -3.30 9.56 5.65
C ARG A 229 -3.05 10.48 4.45
N GLU A 230 -1.81 10.55 3.98
CA GLU A 230 -1.47 11.35 2.80
C GLU A 230 -2.02 10.75 1.50
N TYR A 231 -2.14 9.42 1.44
CA TYR A 231 -2.75 8.73 0.29
C TYR A 231 -3.64 7.54 0.72
N PRO A 232 -4.89 7.81 1.15
CA PRO A 232 -5.81 6.78 1.65
C PRO A 232 -6.19 5.71 0.62
N GLU A 233 -6.14 6.02 -0.67
CA GLU A 233 -6.47 5.07 -1.74
C GLU A 233 -5.53 3.86 -1.76
N ALA A 234 -4.25 4.05 -1.39
CA ALA A 234 -3.29 2.94 -1.27
C ALA A 234 -3.61 1.96 -0.14
N VAL A 235 -4.42 2.35 0.85
CA VAL A 235 -4.85 1.44 1.92
C VAL A 235 -5.81 0.37 1.36
N CYS A 236 -6.61 0.76 0.36
CA CYS A 236 -7.68 -0.05 -0.22
C CYS A 236 -7.31 -0.70 -1.57
N SER A 237 -6.11 -0.43 -2.11
CA SER A 237 -5.70 -0.88 -3.44
C SER A 237 -5.55 -2.39 -3.55
N GLY A 238 -5.79 -2.94 -4.75
CA GLY A 238 -5.64 -4.36 -5.08
C GLY A 238 -6.77 -5.25 -4.54
N THR A 239 -6.76 -6.53 -4.88
CA THR A 239 -7.68 -7.53 -4.28
C THR A 239 -7.26 -7.84 -2.83
N HIS A 240 -5.95 -7.96 -2.60
CA HIS A 240 -5.34 -8.10 -1.29
C HIS A 240 -5.08 -6.73 -0.65
N SER A 241 -5.75 -6.41 0.46
CA SER A 241 -5.53 -5.12 1.14
C SER A 241 -4.34 -5.18 2.10
N VAL A 242 -3.79 -4.00 2.42
CA VAL A 242 -2.71 -3.82 3.41
C VAL A 242 -3.06 -4.39 4.79
N LEU A 243 -4.37 -4.46 5.11
CA LEU A 243 -4.85 -5.09 6.34
C LEU A 243 -4.65 -6.61 6.33
N HIS A 244 -4.77 -7.27 5.18
CA HIS A 244 -4.48 -8.70 5.05
C HIS A 244 -2.99 -8.97 5.26
N ASP A 245 -2.09 -8.19 4.64
CA ASP A 245 -0.65 -8.32 4.82
C ASP A 245 -0.25 -8.20 6.30
N LEU A 246 -0.83 -7.23 7.03
CA LEU A 246 -0.58 -7.04 8.46
C LEU A 246 -1.13 -8.17 9.31
N CYS A 247 -2.36 -8.63 9.04
CA CYS A 247 -2.95 -9.75 9.77
C CYS A 247 -2.17 -11.04 9.52
N ALA A 248 -1.76 -11.30 8.28
CA ALA A 248 -0.91 -12.44 7.92
C ALA A 248 0.44 -12.35 8.64
N SER A 249 1.10 -11.18 8.61
CA SER A 249 2.36 -10.95 9.32
C SER A 249 2.21 -11.15 10.84
N LEU A 250 1.15 -10.64 11.47
CA LEU A 250 0.91 -10.82 12.90
C LEU A 250 0.60 -12.29 13.28
N SER A 251 0.06 -13.05 12.32
CA SER A 251 -0.31 -14.45 12.53
C SER A 251 0.83 -15.41 12.24
N SER A 252 1.80 -14.99 11.42
CA SER A 252 3.00 -15.75 11.12
C SER A 252 3.78 -16.06 12.40
N ARG A 253 4.47 -17.20 12.35
CA ARG A 253 5.27 -17.79 13.45
C ARG A 253 6.76 -17.70 13.16
N ASN A 254 7.17 -16.76 12.30
CA ASN A 254 8.53 -16.77 11.79
C ASN A 254 9.51 -16.39 12.90
N GLU A 255 10.30 -17.36 13.39
CA GLU A 255 11.22 -17.20 14.53
C GLU A 255 12.21 -16.04 14.33
N TYR A 256 12.48 -15.66 13.08
CA TYR A 256 13.42 -14.62 12.71
C TYR A 256 12.85 -13.20 12.76
N LYS A 257 11.54 -13.03 12.93
CA LYS A 257 10.90 -11.72 13.06
C LYS A 257 10.16 -11.65 14.39
N GLU A 258 10.44 -10.62 15.19
CA GLU A 258 9.52 -10.22 16.27
C GLU A 258 8.24 -9.65 15.63
N GLU A 259 7.37 -10.51 15.07
CA GLU A 259 6.25 -10.08 14.20
C GLU A 259 5.12 -9.37 14.97
N CYS A 260 5.10 -9.54 16.30
CA CYS A 260 4.07 -9.00 17.18
C CYS A 260 4.58 -7.81 18.00
N THR A 261 4.91 -6.72 17.31
CA THR A 261 5.41 -5.49 17.96
C THR A 261 4.30 -4.49 18.28
N PRO A 262 4.54 -3.57 19.24
CA PRO A 262 3.65 -2.43 19.47
C PRO A 262 3.38 -1.58 18.23
N ASN A 263 4.33 -1.50 17.29
CA ASN A 263 4.15 -0.77 16.04
C ASN A 263 3.12 -1.45 15.14
N MET A 264 3.23 -2.76 14.93
CA MET A 264 2.26 -3.53 14.12
C MET A 264 0.86 -3.45 14.73
N THR A 265 0.76 -3.60 16.04
CA THR A 265 -0.50 -3.43 16.79
C THR A 265 -1.08 -2.02 16.60
N LYS A 266 -0.25 -0.97 16.70
CA LYS A 266 -0.68 0.42 16.49
C LYS A 266 -1.16 0.67 15.06
N ILE A 267 -0.52 0.08 14.06
CA ILE A 267 -0.95 0.17 12.65
C ILE A 267 -2.30 -0.54 12.46
N LEU A 268 -2.47 -1.75 13.00
CA LEU A 268 -3.72 -2.49 12.92
C LEU A 268 -4.88 -1.75 13.60
N HIS A 269 -4.66 -1.19 14.79
CA HIS A 269 -5.64 -0.32 15.47
C HIS A 269 -6.07 0.83 14.56
N PHE A 270 -5.12 1.53 13.93
CA PHE A 270 -5.42 2.60 13.00
C PHE A 270 -6.28 2.10 11.83
N LEU A 271 -5.89 1.01 11.15
CA LEU A 271 -6.63 0.49 10.01
C LEU A 271 -8.05 0.01 10.38
N ILE A 272 -8.20 -0.69 11.49
CA ILE A 272 -9.51 -1.17 11.96
C ILE A 272 -10.44 -0.01 12.30
N SER A 273 -9.89 1.06 12.90
CA SER A 273 -10.68 2.23 13.32
C SER A 273 -11.07 3.16 12.16
N GLU A 274 -10.16 3.43 11.23
CA GLU A 274 -10.36 4.41 10.14
C GLU A 274 -10.86 3.76 8.84
N HIS A 275 -10.58 2.47 8.63
CA HIS A 275 -10.92 1.72 7.41
C HIS A 275 -11.68 0.42 7.70
N PRO A 276 -12.81 0.45 8.45
CA PRO A 276 -13.54 -0.74 8.87
C PRO A 276 -14.12 -1.56 7.70
N ASN A 277 -14.30 -0.93 6.53
CA ASN A 277 -14.74 -1.60 5.30
C ASN A 277 -13.73 -2.67 4.82
N LEU A 278 -12.45 -2.56 5.20
CA LEU A 278 -11.44 -3.56 4.85
C LEU A 278 -11.62 -4.89 5.58
N LEU A 279 -12.37 -4.91 6.69
CA LEU A 279 -12.61 -6.11 7.49
C LEU A 279 -13.47 -7.17 6.78
N LEU A 280 -14.27 -6.73 5.82
CA LEU A 280 -15.15 -7.58 5.02
C LEU A 280 -14.61 -7.80 3.61
N LYS A 281 -13.53 -7.12 3.25
CA LYS A 281 -12.91 -7.30 1.94
C LYS A 281 -12.29 -8.69 1.91
N GLU A 282 -12.67 -9.46 0.90
CA GLU A 282 -12.06 -10.75 0.63
C GLU A 282 -10.76 -10.54 -0.14
N GLY A 283 -9.67 -11.12 0.36
CA GLY A 283 -8.38 -11.17 -0.32
C GLY A 283 -8.24 -12.45 -1.16
N TYR A 284 -6.99 -12.86 -1.39
CA TYR A 284 -6.69 -14.10 -2.10
C TYR A 284 -7.39 -15.30 -1.44
N GLY A 285 -8.03 -16.13 -2.27
CA GLY A 285 -8.81 -17.27 -1.82
C GLY A 285 -10.02 -16.89 -0.97
N GLY A 286 -10.66 -15.73 -1.18
CA GLY A 286 -11.87 -15.37 -0.42
C GLY A 286 -11.63 -15.13 1.07
N SER A 287 -10.38 -15.03 1.51
CA SER A 287 -10.03 -14.94 2.92
C SER A 287 -10.27 -13.53 3.45
N THR A 288 -10.78 -13.40 4.67
CA THR A 288 -10.95 -12.13 5.37
C THR A 288 -9.82 -11.91 6.38
N PRO A 289 -9.51 -10.65 6.77
CA PRO A 289 -8.39 -10.38 7.68
C PRO A 289 -8.48 -11.10 9.04
N ILE A 290 -9.70 -11.30 9.57
CA ILE A 290 -9.88 -12.01 10.85
C ILE A 290 -9.53 -13.51 10.72
N GLN A 291 -9.71 -14.13 9.55
CA GLN A 291 -9.37 -15.54 9.35
C GLN A 291 -7.86 -15.77 9.39
N TRP A 292 -7.06 -14.81 8.94
CA TRP A 292 -5.61 -14.84 9.11
C TRP A 292 -5.22 -14.85 10.59
N LEU A 293 -5.76 -13.89 11.37
CA LEU A 293 -5.54 -13.79 12.82
C LEU A 293 -6.00 -15.02 13.58
N ALA A 294 -7.07 -15.67 13.13
CA ALA A 294 -7.67 -16.81 13.81
C ALA A 294 -6.69 -17.99 14.03
N ARG A 295 -5.63 -18.10 13.23
CA ARG A 295 -4.60 -19.15 13.33
C ARG A 295 -3.71 -19.01 14.57
N SER A 296 -3.62 -17.81 15.14
CA SER A 296 -2.65 -17.48 16.20
C SER A 296 -3.32 -16.80 17.40
N CYS A 297 -4.56 -17.20 17.70
CA CYS A 297 -5.37 -16.69 18.82
C CYS A 297 -4.80 -16.97 20.21
N ASN A 298 -3.70 -17.72 20.34
CA ASN A 298 -3.01 -17.93 21.61
C ASN A 298 -2.08 -16.76 21.98
N ARG A 299 -1.84 -15.81 21.05
CA ARG A 299 -0.97 -14.65 21.27
C ARG A 299 -1.79 -13.45 21.76
N PRO A 300 -1.42 -12.79 22.88
CA PRO A 300 -2.21 -11.68 23.43
C PRO A 300 -2.51 -10.53 22.45
N PRO A 301 -1.56 -10.04 21.63
CA PRO A 301 -1.87 -8.94 20.71
C PRO A 301 -2.78 -9.38 19.56
N VAL A 302 -2.72 -10.65 19.12
CA VAL A 302 -3.66 -11.21 18.13
C VAL A 302 -5.07 -11.27 18.72
N GLN A 303 -5.20 -11.76 19.96
CA GLN A 303 -6.48 -11.77 20.69
C GLN A 303 -7.09 -10.37 20.79
N GLU A 304 -6.27 -9.37 21.13
CA GLU A 304 -6.69 -7.97 21.20
C GLU A 304 -7.24 -7.49 19.84
N MET A 305 -6.53 -7.77 18.74
CA MET A 305 -6.99 -7.38 17.40
C MET A 305 -8.29 -8.08 17.00
N ILE A 306 -8.44 -9.37 17.31
CA ILE A 306 -9.68 -10.10 17.04
C ILE A 306 -10.85 -9.48 17.83
N ILE A 307 -10.67 -9.21 19.12
CA ILE A 307 -11.71 -8.55 19.93
C ILE A 307 -12.09 -7.20 19.33
N LEU A 308 -11.10 -6.41 18.89
CA LEU A 308 -11.35 -5.12 18.25
C LEU A 308 -12.14 -5.28 16.95
N ILE A 309 -11.76 -6.22 16.09
CA ILE A 309 -12.47 -6.52 14.84
C ILE A 309 -13.91 -6.94 15.13
N LEU A 310 -14.14 -7.83 16.10
CA LEU A 310 -15.49 -8.29 16.47
C LEU A 310 -16.37 -7.16 17.01
N LYS A 311 -15.77 -6.17 17.69
CA LYS A 311 -16.48 -4.98 18.17
C LYS A 311 -16.89 -4.05 17.03
N VAL A 312 -16.03 -3.91 16.02
CA VAL A 312 -16.25 -3.00 14.89
C VAL A 312 -17.13 -3.64 13.81
N CYS A 313 -16.96 -4.94 13.55
CA CYS A 313 -17.57 -5.67 12.46
C CYS A 313 -17.92 -7.12 12.89
N PRO A 314 -18.90 -7.32 13.78
CA PRO A 314 -19.25 -8.65 14.30
C PRO A 314 -19.66 -9.65 13.21
N GLN A 315 -20.22 -9.17 12.10
CA GLN A 315 -20.65 -10.00 10.98
C GLN A 315 -19.51 -10.72 10.26
N CYS A 316 -18.24 -10.33 10.47
CA CYS A 316 -17.08 -11.01 9.86
C CYS A 316 -16.99 -12.50 10.24
N VAL A 317 -17.57 -12.93 11.37
CA VAL A 317 -17.59 -14.35 11.76
C VAL A 317 -18.42 -15.25 10.85
N GLN A 318 -19.30 -14.65 10.04
CA GLN A 318 -20.18 -15.33 9.10
C GLN A 318 -19.53 -15.54 7.74
N ALA A 319 -18.31 -14.98 7.52
CA ALA A 319 -17.56 -15.17 6.30
C ALA A 319 -17.37 -16.67 6.02
N LYS A 320 -17.62 -17.07 4.77
CA LYS A 320 -17.46 -18.47 4.37
C LYS A 320 -15.98 -18.87 4.55
N PRO A 321 -15.69 -20.02 5.17
CA PRO A 321 -14.32 -20.49 5.24
C PRO A 321 -13.83 -20.90 3.85
N TYR A 322 -12.59 -20.56 3.54
CA TYR A 322 -11.87 -21.15 2.42
C TYR A 322 -11.22 -22.48 2.83
N CYS A 323 -10.85 -23.32 1.86
CA CYS A 323 -10.55 -24.75 2.08
C CYS A 323 -9.45 -25.06 3.10
N TRP A 324 -8.51 -24.14 3.35
CA TRP A 324 -7.41 -24.30 4.31
C TRP A 324 -7.55 -23.43 5.58
N LEU A 325 -8.62 -22.64 5.68
CA LEU A 325 -8.90 -21.78 6.85
C LEU A 325 -10.01 -22.36 7.71
N PRO A 326 -9.87 -22.34 9.05
CA PRO A 326 -10.92 -22.82 9.93
C PRO A 326 -12.15 -21.91 9.81
N GLN A 327 -13.34 -22.51 9.92
CA GLN A 327 -14.55 -21.74 10.16
C GLN A 327 -14.40 -20.98 11.48
N LEU A 328 -14.56 -19.66 11.44
CA LEU A 328 -14.27 -18.77 12.58
C LEU A 328 -15.01 -19.18 13.87
N LEU A 329 -16.27 -19.60 13.76
CA LEU A 329 -17.08 -20.05 14.89
C LEU A 329 -16.60 -21.37 15.51
N ASN A 330 -15.74 -22.13 14.82
CA ASN A 330 -15.15 -23.36 15.35
C ASN A 330 -13.78 -23.09 16.01
N VAL A 331 -13.26 -21.86 15.95
CA VAL A 331 -12.01 -21.49 16.59
C VAL A 331 -12.29 -21.25 18.09
N PRO A 332 -11.67 -21.99 19.02
CA PRO A 332 -12.06 -21.98 20.44
C PRO A 332 -12.05 -20.61 21.11
N PHE A 333 -11.14 -19.73 20.69
CA PHE A 333 -11.09 -18.35 21.15
C PHE A 333 -12.29 -17.54 20.68
N ILE A 334 -12.58 -17.56 19.38
CA ILE A 334 -13.70 -16.82 18.78
C ILE A 334 -15.03 -17.36 19.30
N GLU A 335 -15.19 -18.68 19.41
CA GLU A 335 -16.40 -19.33 19.95
C GLU A 335 -16.78 -18.78 21.34
N GLN A 336 -15.79 -18.57 22.22
CA GLN A 336 -16.01 -18.09 23.58
C GLN A 336 -16.14 -16.57 23.67
N VAL A 337 -15.35 -15.82 22.90
CA VAL A 337 -15.32 -14.35 22.95
C VAL A 337 -16.49 -13.72 22.19
N TYR A 338 -16.90 -14.29 21.06
CA TYR A 338 -17.92 -13.68 20.20
C TYR A 338 -19.25 -13.40 20.92
N PRO A 339 -19.87 -14.35 21.67
CA PRO A 339 -21.09 -14.06 22.42
C PRO A 339 -20.91 -12.98 23.49
N LEU A 340 -19.73 -12.89 24.11
CA LEU A 340 -19.42 -11.87 25.10
C LEU A 340 -19.34 -10.48 24.46
N VAL A 341 -18.68 -10.37 23.30
CA VAL A 341 -18.60 -9.12 22.54
C VAL A 341 -19.99 -8.68 22.07
N MET A 342 -20.83 -9.59 21.58
CA MET A 342 -22.20 -9.25 21.18
C MET A 342 -23.03 -8.69 22.35
N ASN A 343 -22.91 -9.28 23.55
CA ASN A 343 -23.56 -8.74 24.75
C ASN A 343 -23.01 -7.37 25.16
N GLU A 344 -21.70 -7.12 25.02
CA GLU A 344 -21.10 -5.80 25.27
C GLU A 344 -21.67 -4.74 24.30
N LEU A 345 -21.77 -5.07 23.01
CA LEU A 345 -22.31 -4.18 21.98
C LEU A 345 -23.80 -3.87 22.21
N GLU A 346 -24.60 -4.84 22.65
CA GLU A 346 -26.00 -4.62 23.02
C GLU A 346 -26.13 -3.65 24.20
N ILE A 347 -25.29 -3.81 25.23
CA ILE A 347 -25.24 -2.89 26.37
C ILE A 347 -24.87 -1.47 25.92
N ASP A 348 -23.89 -1.33 25.04
CA ASP A 348 -23.47 -0.02 24.51
C ASP A 348 -24.59 0.64 23.70
N ARG A 349 -25.34 -0.13 22.91
CA ARG A 349 -26.53 0.34 22.20
C ARG A 349 -27.60 0.82 23.18
N ASP A 350 -27.90 0.04 24.21
CA ASP A 350 -28.87 0.39 25.26
C ASP A 350 -28.46 1.70 25.97
N MET A 351 -27.20 1.82 26.39
CA MET A 351 -26.69 3.03 27.04
C MET A 351 -26.81 4.26 26.14
N SER A 352 -26.51 4.12 24.84
CA SER A 352 -26.66 5.18 23.85
C SER A 352 -28.11 5.63 23.67
N ILE A 353 -29.06 4.67 23.60
CA ILE A 353 -30.50 4.97 23.50
C ILE A 353 -30.98 5.73 24.74
N LEU A 354 -30.60 5.28 25.94
CA LEU A 354 -30.95 5.95 27.20
C LEU A 354 -30.45 7.40 27.23
N ASP A 355 -29.21 7.63 26.81
CA ASP A 355 -28.62 8.97 26.74
C ASP A 355 -29.34 9.86 25.72
N HIS A 356 -29.67 9.30 24.55
CA HIS A 356 -30.37 10.01 23.50
C HIS A 356 -31.78 10.43 23.92
N VAL A 357 -32.57 9.51 24.46
CA VAL A 357 -33.93 9.78 24.93
C VAL A 357 -33.92 10.77 26.10
N SER A 358 -32.96 10.64 27.03
CA SER A 358 -32.81 11.60 28.13
C SER A 358 -32.56 13.02 27.62
N LYS A 359 -31.65 13.18 26.65
CA LYS A 359 -31.37 14.49 26.03
C LYS A 359 -32.59 15.04 25.28
N ASN A 360 -33.35 14.20 24.59
CA ASN A 360 -34.54 14.62 23.85
C ASN A 360 -35.66 15.07 24.79
N LEU A 361 -35.88 14.37 25.91
CA LEU A 361 -36.86 14.76 26.91
C LEU A 361 -36.49 16.08 27.61
N GLU A 362 -35.21 16.27 27.91
CA GLU A 362 -34.71 17.55 28.46
C GLU A 362 -34.95 18.70 27.47
N LYS A 363 -34.57 18.52 26.20
CA LYS A 363 -34.84 19.50 25.14
C LYS A 363 -36.33 19.80 25.01
N ALA A 364 -37.19 18.78 25.05
CA ALA A 364 -38.64 18.96 24.98
C ALA A 364 -39.19 19.76 26.17
N ALA A 365 -38.70 19.51 27.39
CA ALA A 365 -39.07 20.27 28.58
C ALA A 365 -38.65 21.75 28.48
N VAL A 366 -37.44 22.01 27.96
CA VAL A 366 -36.94 23.37 27.72
C VAL A 366 -37.75 24.08 26.63
N LEU A 367 -38.01 23.45 25.49
CA LEU A 367 -38.83 24.05 24.41
C LEU A 367 -40.26 24.34 24.88
N SER A 368 -40.82 23.47 25.72
CA SER A 368 -42.15 23.67 26.31
C SER A 368 -42.20 24.90 27.23
N THR A 369 -41.14 25.16 28.01
CA THR A 369 -41.06 26.39 28.82
C THR A 369 -40.92 27.66 27.97
N TYR A 370 -40.16 27.63 26.87
CA TYR A 370 -40.00 28.78 25.96
C TYR A 370 -41.29 29.16 25.20
N HIS A 371 -42.08 28.17 24.78
CA HIS A 371 -43.34 28.42 24.07
C HIS A 371 -44.50 28.88 24.97
N CYS A 372 -44.33 28.85 26.29
CA CYS A 372 -45.34 29.29 27.27
C CYS A 372 -45.28 30.80 27.60
N ASN A 373 -44.64 31.63 26.77
CA ASN A 373 -44.59 33.07 27.02
C ASN A 373 -45.99 33.75 27.00
N PRO A 374 -46.22 34.77 27.85
CA PRO A 374 -47.48 34.95 28.59
C PRO A 374 -48.49 35.88 27.92
N THR A 375 -48.70 35.80 26.60
CA THR A 375 -49.58 36.77 25.93
C THR A 375 -51.05 36.38 25.84
N ASN A 376 -51.47 35.15 26.16
CA ASN A 376 -52.89 34.83 26.29
C ASN A 376 -53.16 33.73 27.33
N THR A 377 -54.12 34.03 28.21
CA THR A 377 -54.57 33.30 29.41
C THR A 377 -55.22 31.94 29.12
N ASN A 378 -54.43 30.94 28.73
CA ASN A 378 -54.87 29.53 28.74
C ASN A 378 -54.11 28.76 29.83
N ASP A 379 -54.80 28.45 30.94
CA ASP A 379 -54.28 27.70 32.10
C ASP A 379 -53.64 26.34 31.75
N ASN A 380 -53.90 25.80 30.55
CA ASN A 380 -53.40 24.49 30.12
C ASN A 380 -51.91 24.46 29.73
N SER A 381 -51.26 25.60 29.42
CA SER A 381 -49.85 25.62 28.99
C SER A 381 -48.86 25.43 30.14
N HIS A 382 -49.19 25.92 31.33
CA HIS A 382 -48.37 25.72 32.52
C HIS A 382 -48.34 24.26 32.98
N VAL A 383 -49.44 23.51 32.76
CA VAL A 383 -49.55 22.09 33.15
C VAL A 383 -48.67 21.22 32.27
N THR A 384 -48.64 21.45 30.96
CA THR A 384 -47.84 20.66 30.01
C THR A 384 -46.34 20.88 30.19
N SER A 385 -45.92 22.13 30.43
CA SER A 385 -44.51 22.45 30.70
C SER A 385 -44.01 21.84 32.02
N SER A 386 -44.80 21.93 33.09
CA SER A 386 -44.45 21.29 34.37
C SER A 386 -44.42 19.77 34.27
N PHE A 387 -45.34 19.17 33.51
CA PHE A 387 -45.38 17.72 33.30
C PHE A 387 -44.16 17.22 32.55
N LEU A 388 -43.77 17.87 31.45
CA LEU A 388 -42.59 17.48 30.68
C LEU A 388 -41.29 17.64 31.49
N GLY A 389 -41.19 18.69 32.32
CA GLY A 389 -40.07 18.85 33.25
C GLY A 389 -39.97 17.69 34.24
N SER A 390 -41.08 17.34 34.91
CA SER A 390 -41.09 16.20 35.84
C SER A 390 -40.85 14.85 35.14
N LEU A 391 -41.40 14.64 33.93
CA LEU A 391 -41.17 13.44 33.15
C LEU A 391 -39.70 13.31 32.75
N SER A 392 -39.08 14.40 32.31
CA SER A 392 -37.65 14.45 31.99
C SER A 392 -36.80 14.13 33.21
N GLU A 393 -37.10 14.70 34.38
CA GLU A 393 -36.38 14.41 35.62
C GLU A 393 -36.52 12.95 36.07
N VAL A 394 -37.74 12.40 36.00
CA VAL A 394 -38.03 11.00 36.35
C VAL A 394 -37.32 10.05 35.39
N TYR A 395 -37.42 10.30 34.08
CA TYR A 395 -36.75 9.49 33.08
C TYR A 395 -35.23 9.55 33.26
N ARG A 396 -34.66 10.75 33.44
CA ARG A 396 -33.22 10.91 33.66
C ARG A 396 -32.75 10.14 34.89
N SER A 397 -33.50 10.21 36.00
CA SER A 397 -33.18 9.48 37.22
C SER A 397 -33.26 7.96 37.03
N TRP A 398 -34.26 7.48 36.29
CA TRP A 398 -34.39 6.06 35.95
C TRP A 398 -33.29 5.59 34.97
N ALA A 399 -32.99 6.39 33.96
CA ALA A 399 -31.95 6.13 32.97
C ALA A 399 -30.57 6.10 33.62
N GLU A 400 -30.30 6.98 34.59
CA GLU A 400 -29.08 6.95 35.41
C GLU A 400 -28.95 5.62 36.18
N LEU A 401 -30.02 5.19 36.88
CA LEU A 401 -30.03 3.90 37.58
C LEU A 401 -29.84 2.70 36.64
N ARG A 402 -30.48 2.74 35.46
CA ARG A 402 -30.32 1.69 34.44
C ARG A 402 -28.90 1.67 33.88
N ARG A 403 -28.32 2.84 33.62
CA ARG A 403 -26.93 3.02 33.16
C ARG A 403 -25.94 2.45 34.17
N ASP A 404 -26.14 2.70 35.47
CA ASP A 404 -25.30 2.13 36.53
C ASP A 404 -25.34 0.59 36.54
N SER A 405 -26.53 0.01 36.31
CA SER A 405 -26.69 -1.45 36.21
C SER A 405 -25.99 -2.02 34.97
N LEU A 406 -26.20 -1.37 33.81
CA LEU A 406 -25.58 -1.76 32.54
C LEU A 406 -24.07 -1.63 32.58
N SER A 407 -23.54 -0.57 33.20
CA SER A 407 -22.09 -0.38 33.38
C SER A 407 -21.46 -1.50 34.20
N LYS A 408 -22.12 -1.98 35.27
CA LYS A 408 -21.63 -3.13 36.05
C LYS A 408 -21.66 -4.42 35.24
N GLN A 409 -22.71 -4.62 34.44
CA GLN A 409 -22.82 -5.78 33.57
C GLN A 409 -21.73 -5.76 32.49
N LYS A 410 -21.47 -4.59 31.88
CA LYS A 410 -20.37 -4.38 30.93
C LYS A 410 -19.02 -4.69 31.56
N GLN A 411 -18.76 -4.22 32.78
CA GLN A 411 -17.53 -4.52 33.51
C GLN A 411 -17.36 -6.04 33.71
N LEU A 412 -18.42 -6.75 34.11
CA LEU A 412 -18.38 -8.21 34.26
C LEU A 412 -18.07 -8.93 32.93
N ILE A 413 -18.63 -8.45 31.81
CA ILE A 413 -18.34 -9.00 30.48
C ILE A 413 -16.86 -8.78 30.13
N GLN A 414 -16.32 -7.58 30.37
CA GLN A 414 -14.91 -7.28 30.12
C GLN A 414 -13.97 -8.14 30.98
N GLU A 415 -14.33 -8.37 32.25
CA GLU A 415 -13.62 -9.30 33.13
C GLU A 415 -13.67 -10.73 32.56
N ASN A 416 -14.81 -11.20 32.06
CA ASN A 416 -14.94 -12.51 31.43
C ASN A 416 -14.12 -12.63 30.14
N ILE A 417 -14.14 -11.61 29.26
CA ILE A 417 -13.30 -11.58 28.06
C ILE A 417 -11.82 -11.69 28.45
N THR A 418 -11.39 -10.94 29.47
CA THR A 418 -10.01 -11.00 29.99
C THR A 418 -9.67 -12.40 30.50
N GLN A 419 -10.58 -13.07 31.20
CA GLN A 419 -10.37 -14.45 31.65
C GLN A 419 -10.25 -15.43 30.48
N VAL A 420 -11.06 -15.27 29.43
CA VAL A 420 -10.97 -16.10 28.22
C VAL A 420 -9.61 -15.93 27.55
N CYS A 421 -9.17 -14.67 27.36
CA CYS A 421 -7.82 -14.35 26.85
C CYS A 421 -6.74 -15.10 27.63
N LEU A 422 -6.68 -14.88 28.95
CA LEU A 422 -5.68 -15.51 29.83
C LEU A 422 -5.74 -17.05 29.82
N SER A 423 -6.92 -17.64 29.62
CA SER A 423 -7.10 -19.10 29.62
C SER A 423 -6.65 -19.77 28.31
N LEU A 424 -6.63 -19.01 27.22
CA LEU A 424 -6.25 -19.46 25.89
C LEU A 424 -4.90 -18.92 25.44
N GLU A 425 -4.30 -18.04 26.25
CA GLU A 425 -2.88 -17.74 26.18
C GLU A 425 -2.08 -19.02 26.41
N GLY A 426 -1.15 -19.29 25.50
CA GLY A 426 -0.29 -20.44 25.57
C GLY A 426 0.99 -20.16 24.82
N ASP A 427 2.09 -20.71 25.35
CA ASP A 427 3.33 -20.78 24.59
C ASP A 427 3.02 -21.49 23.27
N ASP A 428 3.43 -20.88 22.16
CA ASP A 428 3.44 -21.53 20.87
C ASP A 428 4.24 -22.82 21.06
N VAL A 429 3.54 -23.95 21.18
CA VAL A 429 4.19 -25.25 21.21
C VAL A 429 4.87 -25.32 19.85
N SER A 430 6.20 -25.21 19.83
CA SER A 430 6.93 -25.38 18.59
C SER A 430 6.54 -26.76 18.09
N ASP A 431 5.84 -26.82 16.96
CA ASP A 431 5.56 -28.06 16.24
C ASP A 431 6.90 -28.55 15.66
N GLU A 432 7.88 -28.84 16.53
CA GLU A 432 9.16 -29.50 16.24
C GLU A 432 8.95 -30.97 15.80
N SER A 433 7.78 -31.30 15.25
CA SER A 433 7.44 -32.61 14.74
C SER A 433 6.95 -32.60 13.30
N GLU A 434 7.06 -31.48 12.57
CA GLU A 434 7.04 -31.57 11.11
C GLU A 434 8.39 -32.14 10.66
N GLU A 435 8.35 -33.45 10.45
CA GLU A 435 9.41 -34.34 10.00
C GLU A 435 10.25 -33.68 8.91
N ASP A 436 11.57 -33.65 9.13
CA ASP A 436 12.63 -33.33 8.18
C ASP A 436 12.32 -33.89 6.77
N PHE A 437 11.66 -33.11 5.93
CA PHE A 437 11.73 -33.31 4.49
C PHE A 437 13.08 -32.73 4.08
N ASP A 438 14.08 -33.62 3.97
CA ASP A 438 15.41 -33.35 3.42
C ASP A 438 15.26 -32.80 1.99
N GLU A 439 15.04 -31.49 1.86
CA GLU A 439 15.05 -30.78 0.59
C GLU A 439 16.44 -30.15 0.42
N ASP A 440 17.34 -31.00 -0.08
CA ASP A 440 18.69 -30.66 -0.53
C ASP A 440 18.56 -29.73 -1.75
N SER A 441 18.40 -28.42 -1.53
CA SER A 441 18.54 -27.42 -2.59
C SER A 441 19.30 -26.19 -2.11
N SER A 442 20.44 -26.02 -2.77
CA SER A 442 21.28 -24.83 -2.95
C SER A 442 20.81 -23.51 -2.31
N ASP A 443 21.64 -23.08 -1.37
CA ASP A 443 21.89 -21.71 -0.93
C ASP A 443 22.20 -20.81 -2.13
N ASP A 444 21.17 -20.17 -2.68
CA ASP A 444 21.27 -18.93 -3.46
C ASP A 444 20.08 -18.03 -3.11
N GLY A 445 20.35 -16.95 -2.40
CA GLY A 445 19.83 -15.61 -2.73
C GLY A 445 18.33 -15.38 -2.95
N SER A 446 17.43 -16.29 -2.56
CA SER A 446 15.99 -16.16 -2.79
C SER A 446 15.39 -14.95 -2.05
N VAL A 447 15.40 -13.81 -2.74
CA VAL A 447 14.51 -12.68 -2.53
C VAL A 447 13.09 -13.20 -2.67
N PHE A 448 12.49 -13.56 -1.54
CA PHE A 448 11.05 -13.71 -1.27
C PHE A 448 10.15 -13.68 -2.52
N MET A 449 10.30 -14.70 -3.36
CA MET A 449 9.55 -14.93 -4.60
C MET A 449 8.26 -15.65 -4.23
N LEU A 450 7.45 -15.00 -3.39
CA LEU A 450 6.15 -15.50 -2.99
C LEU A 450 5.11 -14.38 -3.13
N PHE A 451 4.14 -14.67 -4.01
CA PHE A 451 2.87 -13.98 -4.22
C PHE A 451 2.89 -12.73 -5.12
N TYR A 452 3.26 -12.93 -6.39
CA TYR A 452 2.71 -12.12 -7.47
C TYR A 452 1.36 -12.73 -7.87
N GLY A 453 0.28 -12.10 -7.39
CA GLY A 453 -1.05 -12.31 -7.93
C GLY A 453 -1.11 -11.61 -9.28
N ASP A 454 -1.00 -12.41 -10.32
CA ASP A 454 -1.36 -12.05 -11.68
C ASP A 454 -2.78 -11.48 -11.65
N ASP A 455 -2.92 -10.19 -11.94
CA ASP A 455 -4.20 -9.51 -12.07
C ASP A 455 -4.74 -9.95 -13.42
N PHE A 456 -5.32 -11.16 -13.48
CA PHE A 456 -6.09 -11.62 -14.62
C PHE A 456 -7.21 -10.62 -14.84
N THR A 457 -6.98 -9.67 -15.74
CA THR A 457 -8.05 -8.94 -16.40
C THR A 457 -8.84 -10.00 -17.16
N ASP A 458 -10.03 -10.33 -16.64
CA ASP A 458 -11.08 -11.02 -17.37
C ASP A 458 -11.35 -10.24 -18.67
N GLU A 459 -10.64 -10.60 -19.75
CA GLU A 459 -11.08 -10.31 -21.10
C GLU A 459 -12.20 -11.30 -21.42
N ASP A 460 -13.43 -10.78 -21.39
CA ASP A 460 -14.60 -11.38 -21.97
C ASP A 460 -14.32 -11.78 -23.43
N SER A 461 -13.98 -13.05 -23.66
CA SER A 461 -14.05 -13.67 -24.98
C SER A 461 -15.31 -14.52 -25.05
N ASP A 462 -16.40 -13.88 -25.44
CA ASP A 462 -17.46 -14.53 -26.20
C ASP A 462 -16.85 -15.11 -27.50
N ASP A 463 -17.04 -16.41 -27.76
CA ASP A 463 -17.07 -17.03 -29.11
C ASP A 463 -17.31 -18.55 -28.91
N ASP A 464 -18.56 -19.01 -28.91
CA ASP A 464 -19.43 -19.34 -30.04
C ASP A 464 -19.12 -20.71 -30.67
N ASP A 465 -20.10 -21.60 -30.52
CA ASP A 465 -20.17 -22.95 -31.07
C ASP A 465 -20.26 -22.87 -32.61
N SER A 466 -19.37 -23.55 -33.34
CA SER A 466 -19.83 -24.22 -34.57
C SER A 466 -18.92 -25.35 -35.04
N GLU A 467 -19.60 -26.44 -35.37
CA GLU A 467 -19.11 -27.72 -35.84
C GLU A 467 -18.59 -27.67 -37.29
N GLU A 468 -17.65 -28.59 -37.56
CA GLU A 468 -17.46 -29.39 -38.77
C GLU A 468 -18.01 -28.87 -40.12
N SER A 469 -17.13 -28.67 -41.10
CA SER A 469 -17.31 -29.23 -42.45
C SER A 469 -16.05 -29.19 -43.31
N ASP A 470 -15.89 -30.31 -44.00
CA ASP A 470 -14.86 -30.69 -44.98
C ASP A 470 -14.86 -29.88 -46.29
N ASP A 471 -13.73 -29.99 -46.99
CA ASP A 471 -13.56 -30.12 -48.45
C ASP A 471 -14.13 -29.04 -49.41
N ASP A 472 -13.24 -28.34 -50.13
CA ASP A 472 -12.95 -28.64 -51.55
C ASP A 472 -12.13 -27.53 -52.24
N ASP A 473 -11.21 -27.99 -53.08
CA ASP A 473 -10.47 -27.27 -54.14
C ASP A 473 -11.34 -26.33 -54.99
N TYR A 474 -10.78 -25.21 -55.48
CA TYR A 474 -10.69 -24.90 -56.92
C TYR A 474 -9.86 -23.63 -57.21
N ASP A 475 -9.12 -23.75 -58.33
CA ASP A 475 -8.19 -22.83 -58.97
C ASP A 475 -8.70 -21.42 -59.36
N SER A 476 -7.70 -20.57 -59.59
CA SER A 476 -7.51 -19.69 -60.76
C SER A 476 -7.95 -18.21 -60.70
N ASP A 477 -6.89 -17.41 -60.81
CA ASP A 477 -6.68 -16.28 -61.73
C ASP A 477 -7.28 -14.90 -61.44
N ASP A 478 -6.35 -13.94 -61.38
CA ASP A 478 -6.32 -12.64 -62.05
C ASP A 478 -7.61 -11.81 -62.08
N ASP A 479 -7.59 -10.62 -61.48
CA ASP A 479 -7.54 -9.39 -62.30
C ASP A 479 -7.25 -8.15 -61.45
N ASP A 480 -6.49 -7.26 -62.08
CA ASP A 480 -6.17 -5.90 -61.66
C ASP A 480 -7.42 -5.05 -61.43
N SER A 481 -7.39 -4.17 -60.43
CA SER A 481 -7.79 -2.76 -60.65
C SER A 481 -7.43 -1.84 -59.49
N ASP A 482 -6.41 -1.03 -59.75
CA ASP A 482 -6.28 0.34 -59.28
C ASP A 482 -7.61 1.13 -59.36
N ARG A 483 -7.96 1.80 -58.26
CA ARG A 483 -8.65 3.12 -58.17
C ARG A 483 -8.88 3.46 -56.70
N SER A 484 -8.16 4.42 -56.14
CA SER A 484 -8.43 5.87 -56.18
C SER A 484 -9.28 6.33 -54.99
N ASP A 485 -8.66 7.22 -54.22
CA ASP A 485 -9.22 8.42 -53.58
C ASP A 485 -10.47 8.26 -52.71
N ASP A 486 -10.32 8.57 -51.42
CA ASP A 486 -11.30 9.41 -50.74
C ASP A 486 -10.62 10.21 -49.61
N ASP A 487 -10.67 11.53 -49.82
CA ASP A 487 -10.37 12.59 -48.86
C ASP A 487 -11.33 12.52 -47.66
N PHE A 488 -10.81 12.64 -46.44
CA PHE A 488 -11.63 13.02 -45.29
C PHE A 488 -10.94 14.12 -44.48
N ASP A 489 -11.28 15.36 -44.87
CA ASP A 489 -11.21 16.55 -44.04
C ASP A 489 -12.23 16.42 -42.90
N SER A 490 -11.76 16.53 -41.66
CA SER A 490 -12.60 17.00 -40.56
C SER A 490 -11.79 17.88 -39.63
N GLU A 491 -11.75 19.17 -39.95
CA GLU A 491 -11.70 20.22 -38.96
C GLU A 491 -12.98 20.14 -38.10
N ASP A 492 -12.87 20.07 -36.77
CA ASP A 492 -13.87 20.71 -35.92
C ASP A 492 -13.22 21.25 -34.66
N GLU A 493 -13.22 22.58 -34.56
CA GLU A 493 -12.93 23.31 -33.36
C GLU A 493 -14.15 23.24 -32.43
N SER A 494 -13.95 22.82 -31.18
CA SER A 494 -14.94 23.09 -30.14
C SER A 494 -14.26 23.67 -28.91
N SER A 495 -14.34 25.00 -28.85
CA SER A 495 -14.16 25.82 -27.67
C SER A 495 -15.33 25.63 -26.68
N GLY A 496 -15.03 25.45 -25.41
CA GLY A 496 -15.95 25.66 -24.29
C GLY A 496 -15.18 25.51 -22.98
N GLU A 497 -14.64 26.59 -22.42
CA GLU A 497 -15.29 27.47 -21.42
C GLU A 497 -15.86 26.71 -20.21
N ASP A 498 -15.06 26.74 -19.14
CA ASP A 498 -15.41 27.04 -17.74
C ASP A 498 -16.71 26.48 -17.16
N THR A 499 -16.57 25.56 -16.18
CA THR A 499 -17.25 25.72 -14.89
C THR A 499 -16.43 25.12 -13.74
N ASP A 500 -16.02 26.04 -12.88
CA ASP A 500 -15.68 25.90 -11.46
C ASP A 500 -16.82 25.19 -10.71
N ASP A 501 -16.57 24.01 -10.14
CA ASP A 501 -17.50 23.40 -9.17
C ASP A 501 -16.73 22.85 -7.96
N GLY A 502 -16.86 23.59 -6.86
CA GLY A 502 -16.32 23.23 -5.56
C GLY A 502 -17.19 22.18 -4.89
N CYS A 503 -16.70 20.95 -4.82
CA CYS A 503 -17.33 19.88 -4.05
C CYS A 503 -17.28 20.16 -2.54
N VAL A 504 -18.37 20.72 -2.01
CA VAL A 504 -18.71 20.70 -0.58
C VAL A 504 -19.43 19.38 -0.29
N PHE A 505 -18.74 18.43 0.33
CA PHE A 505 -19.37 17.21 0.85
C PHE A 505 -20.23 17.55 2.08
N VAL A 506 -21.55 17.53 1.90
CA VAL A 506 -22.54 17.51 3.00
C VAL A 506 -22.94 16.06 3.25
N ILE A 507 -22.51 15.52 4.38
CA ILE A 507 -22.97 14.22 4.89
C ILE A 507 -24.42 14.39 5.39
N ARG A 508 -25.39 13.83 4.66
CA ARG A 508 -26.78 13.65 5.13
C ARG A 508 -26.90 12.26 5.75
N TYR A 509 -27.23 12.22 7.04
CA TYR A 509 -27.75 11.02 7.69
C TYR A 509 -29.18 10.78 7.19
N GLY A 510 -29.42 9.63 6.57
CA GLY A 510 -30.75 9.15 6.22
C GLY A 510 -31.35 8.40 7.40
N GLU A 511 -32.50 8.90 7.85
CA GLU A 511 -33.36 8.30 8.87
C GLU A 511 -34.18 7.13 8.30
N ASP A 512 -34.47 6.18 9.20
CA ASP A 512 -35.22 4.95 9.00
C ASP A 512 -36.65 5.18 8.46
N TYR A 513 -37.10 4.28 7.58
CA TYR A 513 -38.51 4.02 7.33
C TYR A 513 -38.83 2.57 7.67
N ASP A 514 -39.65 2.43 8.71
CA ASP A 514 -40.23 1.22 9.27
C ASP A 514 -41.69 1.20 8.81
N GLU A 515 -42.07 0.28 7.92
CA GLU A 515 -43.47 0.00 7.59
C GLU A 515 -43.72 -1.50 7.70
N SER A 516 -44.30 -1.88 8.83
CA SER A 516 -45.00 -3.13 9.06
C SER A 516 -46.43 -3.02 8.51
N GLU A 517 -46.81 -3.88 7.57
CA GLU A 517 -48.22 -4.20 7.32
C GLU A 517 -48.46 -5.67 7.66
N GLU A 518 -49.24 -5.87 8.72
CA GLU A 518 -49.99 -7.08 9.01
C GLU A 518 -51.13 -7.20 7.99
N ASP A 519 -51.36 -8.38 7.43
CA ASP A 519 -52.69 -8.77 6.94
C ASP A 519 -52.87 -10.28 7.17
N ASP A 520 -53.64 -10.58 8.21
CA ASP A 520 -54.39 -11.82 8.37
C ASP A 520 -55.51 -11.85 7.32
N ASP A 521 -55.64 -12.91 6.52
CA ASP A 521 -56.99 -13.38 6.15
C ASP A 521 -57.05 -14.88 5.87
N ASP A 522 -58.01 -15.49 6.54
CA ASP A 522 -58.45 -16.88 6.45
C ASP A 522 -58.96 -17.19 5.03
N SER A 523 -58.63 -18.37 4.50
CA SER A 523 -59.55 -19.11 3.60
C SER A 523 -59.19 -20.58 3.48
N VAL A 524 -60.09 -21.39 4.01
CA VAL A 524 -60.27 -22.83 3.87
C VAL A 524 -60.61 -23.22 2.43
N GLU A 525 -59.97 -24.28 1.91
CA GLU A 525 -60.47 -25.37 1.03
C GLU A 525 -59.22 -26.07 0.45
N GLY A 526 -58.93 -27.34 0.67
CA GLY A 526 -59.77 -28.50 0.39
C GLY A 526 -59.38 -29.10 -0.96
N SER A 527 -58.41 -30.03 -1.03
CA SER A 527 -58.27 -30.96 -2.16
C SER A 527 -57.30 -32.09 -1.85
N SER A 528 -57.87 -33.27 -1.60
CA SER A 528 -57.27 -34.59 -1.80
C SER A 528 -56.74 -34.75 -3.22
N PHE A 529 -55.57 -35.38 -3.40
CA PHE A 529 -55.34 -36.30 -4.53
C PHE A 529 -54.19 -37.27 -4.23
N ASP A 530 -54.43 -38.52 -4.62
CA ASP A 530 -53.61 -39.73 -4.49
C ASP A 530 -52.43 -39.81 -5.50
N ASP A 531 -51.55 -40.80 -5.24
CA ASP A 531 -50.57 -41.51 -6.11
C ASP A 531 -49.38 -40.68 -6.65
N ASP A 532 -48.10 -41.12 -6.66
CA ASP A 532 -47.41 -42.44 -6.64
C ASP A 532 -46.16 -42.41 -5.71
#